data_AF-F6BLC9-F1
#
_entry.id   AF-F6BLC9-F1
#
_cell.length_a   1.000
_cell.length_b   1.000
_cell.length_c   1.000
_cell.angle_alpha   90.00
_cell.angle_beta   90.00
_cell.angle_gamma   90.00
#
_symmetry.space_group_name_H-M   'P 1'
#
loop_
_entity.id
_entity.type
_entity.pdbx_description
1 polymer ?
#
loop_
_entity_poly.entity_id
_entity_poly.type
_entity_poly.pdbx_seq_one_letter_code
_entity_poly.pdbx_strand_id
1 'polypeptide(L)'
;MINIMVLGLYSLERQALTSLIEKDLGMNVIANAKKIADISTIYYPDIIIICDSSSYNYCLEQFRYIKSKKMNSKIILLFSVRPAWAITWR
;
A
#
# COMPACT_ATOMS: atom_id res chain seq x y z
N MET A 1 5.81 -0.12 -18.96
CA MET A 1 4.86 -0.88 -18.12
C MET A 1 5.09 -0.43 -16.68
N ILE A 2 4.04 0.03 -15.98
CA ILE A 2 4.16 0.57 -14.61
C ILE A 2 4.11 -0.59 -13.62
N ASN A 3 5.09 -0.69 -12.75
CA ASN A 3 5.19 -1.72 -11.71
C ASN A 3 4.66 -1.21 -10.38
N ILE A 4 3.72 -1.95 -9.81
CA ILE A 4 2.98 -1.57 -8.60
C ILE A 4 3.19 -2.59 -7.50
N MET A 5 3.41 -2.10 -6.29
CA MET A 5 3.38 -2.89 -5.07
C MET A 5 2.13 -2.54 -4.27
N VAL A 6 1.37 -3.55 -3.86
CA VAL A 6 0.17 -3.40 -3.02
C VAL A 6 0.47 -3.90 -1.62
N LEU A 7 0.34 -3.01 -0.65
CA LEU A 7 0.46 -3.27 0.77
C LEU A 7 -0.88 -3.03 1.46
N GLY A 8 -1.19 -3.77 2.51
CA GLY A 8 -2.39 -3.52 3.33
C GLY A 8 -2.63 -4.62 4.34
N LEU A 9 -3.50 -4.42 5.33
CA LEU A 9 -3.74 -5.43 6.37
C LEU A 9 -4.70 -6.54 5.91
N TYR A 10 -5.69 -6.20 5.08
CA TYR A 10 -6.78 -7.09 4.68
C TYR A 10 -6.52 -7.74 3.32
N SER A 11 -6.45 -9.07 3.27
CA SER A 11 -6.14 -9.82 2.04
C SER A 11 -7.16 -9.59 0.93
N LEU A 12 -8.46 -9.54 1.27
CA LEU A 12 -9.53 -9.37 0.30
C LEU A 12 -9.47 -8.01 -0.40
N GLU A 13 -9.22 -6.92 0.34
CA GLU A 13 -9.02 -5.58 -0.25
C GLU A 13 -7.83 -5.56 -1.19
N ARG A 14 -6.69 -6.14 -0.77
CA ARG A 14 -5.49 -6.18 -1.62
C ARG A 14 -5.73 -7.00 -2.89
N GLN A 15 -6.40 -8.15 -2.80
CA GLN A 15 -6.70 -9.00 -3.96
C GLN A 15 -7.64 -8.32 -4.95
N ALA A 16 -8.70 -7.66 -4.45
CA ALA A 16 -9.61 -6.89 -5.28
C ALA A 16 -8.89 -5.76 -6.01
N LEU A 17 -8.04 -5.02 -5.29
CA LEU A 17 -7.23 -3.95 -5.87
C LEU A 17 -6.22 -4.47 -6.90
N THR A 18 -5.53 -5.57 -6.62
CA THR A 18 -4.63 -6.22 -7.59
C THR A 18 -5.37 -6.56 -8.88
N SER A 19 -6.54 -7.21 -8.78
CA SER A 19 -7.31 -7.55 -9.98
C SER A 19 -7.74 -6.31 -10.78
N LEU A 20 -8.13 -5.22 -10.11
CA LEU A 20 -8.52 -3.98 -10.79
C LEU A 20 -7.33 -3.31 -11.50
N ILE A 21 -6.16 -3.28 -10.86
CA ILE A 21 -4.94 -2.70 -11.43
C ILE A 21 -4.47 -3.48 -12.66
N GLU A 22 -4.47 -4.81 -12.57
CA GLU A 22 -3.95 -5.66 -13.65
C GLU A 22 -4.92 -5.75 -14.82
N LYS A 23 -6.22 -5.89 -14.57
CA LYS A 23 -7.22 -6.10 -15.63
C LYS A 23 -7.69 -4.79 -16.27
N ASP A 24 -7.94 -3.76 -15.47
CA ASP A 24 -8.61 -2.56 -15.95
C ASP A 24 -7.62 -1.45 -16.32
N LEU A 25 -6.50 -1.35 -15.60
CA LEU A 25 -5.49 -0.30 -15.81
C LEU A 25 -4.29 -0.77 -16.66
N GLY A 26 -4.16 -2.08 -16.93
CA GLY A 26 -3.05 -2.63 -17.69
C GLY A 26 -1.68 -2.41 -17.04
N MET A 27 -1.64 -2.29 -15.71
CA MET A 27 -0.41 -2.12 -14.93
C MET A 27 -0.01 -3.46 -14.29
N ASN A 28 1.25 -3.61 -13.92
CA ASN A 28 1.78 -4.87 -13.41
C ASN A 28 1.91 -4.84 -11.88
N VAL A 29 1.26 -5.75 -11.16
CA VAL A 29 1.42 -5.85 -9.70
C VAL A 29 2.55 -6.83 -9.38
N ILE A 30 3.72 -6.29 -9.06
CA ILE A 30 4.93 -7.08 -8.79
C ILE A 30 4.95 -7.69 -7.38
N ALA A 31 4.13 -7.16 -6.46
CA ALA A 31 4.03 -7.66 -5.10
C ALA A 31 2.68 -7.31 -4.46
N ASN A 32 2.11 -8.26 -3.72
CA ASN A 32 0.94 -8.09 -2.87
C ASN A 32 1.24 -8.70 -1.50
N ALA A 33 1.38 -7.85 -0.47
CA ALA A 33 1.85 -8.29 0.84
C ALA A 33 1.16 -7.54 1.99
N LYS A 34 1.26 -8.08 3.21
CA LYS A 34 0.74 -7.41 4.39
C LYS A 34 1.64 -6.25 4.79
N LYS A 35 2.94 -6.48 4.92
CA LYS A 35 3.95 -5.44 5.14
C LYS A 35 5.02 -5.52 4.05
N ILE A 36 5.68 -4.41 3.77
CA ILE A 36 6.81 -4.40 2.85
C ILE A 36 7.98 -5.26 3.35
N ALA A 37 8.10 -5.41 4.68
CA ALA A 37 9.11 -6.26 5.30
C ALA A 37 8.89 -7.77 5.06
N ASP A 38 7.67 -8.17 4.70
CA ASP A 38 7.34 -9.57 4.41
C ASP A 38 7.81 -10.01 3.00
N ILE A 39 8.28 -9.05 2.20
CA ILE A 39 8.72 -9.27 0.83
C ILE A 39 10.21 -9.64 0.85
N SER A 40 10.52 -10.91 0.58
CA SER A 40 11.89 -11.45 0.62
C SER A 40 12.77 -10.94 -0.53
N THR A 41 12.17 -10.65 -1.69
CA THR A 41 12.87 -10.15 -2.87
C THR A 41 12.85 -8.63 -2.90
N ILE A 42 13.99 -8.01 -3.19
CA ILE A 42 14.06 -6.55 -3.36
C ILE A 42 13.44 -6.21 -4.72
N TYR A 43 12.29 -5.54 -4.66
CA TYR A 43 11.64 -4.96 -5.82
C TYR A 43 11.83 -3.44 -5.84
N TYR A 44 11.88 -2.84 -7.04
CA TYR A 44 11.88 -1.40 -7.24
C TYR A 44 10.58 -0.99 -7.95
N PRO A 45 9.44 -0.91 -7.22
CA PRO A 45 8.17 -0.49 -7.81
C PRO A 45 8.20 0.99 -8.21
N ASP A 46 7.46 1.34 -9.26
CA ASP A 46 7.20 2.74 -9.62
C ASP A 46 6.22 3.36 -8.63
N ILE A 47 5.22 2.57 -8.19
CA ILE A 47 4.17 2.99 -7.28
C ILE A 47 4.02 1.98 -6.15
N ILE A 48 3.94 2.46 -4.92
CA ILE A 48 3.57 1.68 -3.74
C ILE A 48 2.20 2.17 -3.27
N ILE A 49 1.23 1.27 -3.27
CA ILE A 49 -0.10 1.54 -2.74
C ILE A 49 -0.21 0.92 -1.36
N ILE A 50 -0.53 1.73 -0.35
CA ILE A 50 -0.74 1.29 1.02
C ILE A 50 -2.24 1.42 1.31
N CYS A 51 -2.89 0.27 1.48
CA CYS A 51 -4.32 0.14 1.77
C CYS A 51 -4.48 -0.02 3.29
N ASP A 52 -4.81 1.05 3.99
CA ASP A 52 -5.26 0.92 5.37
C ASP A 52 -6.25 2.03 5.75
N SER A 53 -7.38 1.59 6.23
CA SER A 53 -8.51 2.39 6.67
C SER A 53 -8.39 2.98 8.08
N SER A 54 -7.41 2.54 8.90
CA SER A 54 -7.54 2.79 10.34
C SER A 54 -6.26 2.80 11.20
N SER A 55 -5.10 2.28 10.75
CA SER A 55 -3.89 2.23 11.57
C SER A 55 -2.79 3.17 11.05
N TYR A 56 -2.75 4.38 11.64
CA TYR A 56 -1.65 5.33 11.41
C TYR A 56 -0.26 4.69 11.62
N ASN A 57 -0.13 3.87 12.67
CA ASN A 57 1.13 3.19 12.99
C ASN A 57 1.56 2.23 11.88
N TYR A 58 0.62 1.49 11.29
CA TYR A 58 0.92 0.59 10.18
C TYR A 58 1.46 1.36 8.97
N CYS A 59 0.80 2.45 8.57
CA CYS A 59 1.25 3.31 7.48
C CYS A 59 2.66 3.87 7.76
N LEU A 60 2.87 4.39 8.97
CA LEU A 60 4.15 4.95 9.40
C LEU A 60 5.28 3.91 9.35
N GLU A 61 5.03 2.67 9.76
CA GLU A 61 5.98 1.56 9.63
C GLU A 61 6.37 1.32 8.17
N GLN A 62 5.40 1.30 7.25
CA GLN A 62 5.69 1.10 5.83
C GLN A 62 6.54 2.26 5.28
N PHE A 63 6.19 3.51 5.60
CA PHE A 63 6.96 4.69 5.20
C PHE A 63 8.40 4.67 5.71
N ARG A 64 8.60 4.31 6.99
CA ARG A 64 9.94 4.20 7.59
C ARG A 64 10.78 3.16 6.85
N TYR A 65 10.19 2.04 6.49
CA TYR A 65 10.88 1.01 5.72
C TYR A 65 11.22 1.47 4.29
N ILE A 66 10.26 2.06 3.57
CA ILE A 66 10.48 2.58 2.20
C ILE A 66 11.62 3.61 2.20
N LYS A 67 11.63 4.53 3.18
CA LYS A 67 12.68 5.54 3.34
C LYS A 67 14.03 4.92 3.71
N SER A 68 14.07 3.94 4.61
CA SER A 68 15.33 3.29 5.01
C SER A 68 15.98 2.51 3.86
N LYS A 69 15.16 1.97 2.95
CA LYS A 69 15.62 1.30 1.72
C LYS A 69 15.89 2.25 0.55
N LYS A 70 15.72 3.56 0.74
CA LYS A 70 15.88 4.60 -0.31
C LYS A 70 15.11 4.26 -1.58
N MET A 71 13.92 3.68 -1.44
CA MET A 71 13.07 3.35 -2.59
C MET A 71 12.51 4.62 -3.21
N ASN A 72 12.81 4.84 -4.49
CA ASN A 72 12.36 6.02 -5.23
C ASN A 72 11.01 5.75 -5.92
N SER A 73 9.98 5.47 -5.12
CA SER A 73 8.64 5.11 -5.59
C SER A 73 7.63 6.20 -5.24
N LYS A 74 6.62 6.41 -6.09
CA LYS A 74 5.44 7.21 -5.72
C LYS A 74 4.61 6.43 -4.71
N ILE A 75 4.12 7.09 -3.66
CA ILE A 75 3.34 6.43 -2.61
C ILE A 75 1.91 6.93 -2.68
N ILE A 76 0.96 6.00 -2.78
CA ILE A 76 -0.49 6.26 -2.73
C ILE A 76 -1.02 5.65 -1.45
N LEU A 77 -1.68 6.47 -0.63
CA LEU A 77 -2.38 6.01 0.56
C LEU A 77 -3.88 5.90 0.25
N LEU A 78 -4.44 4.71 0.41
CA LEU A 78 -5.87 4.46 0.28
C LEU A 78 -6.46 4.27 1.66
N PHE A 79 -7.31 5.24 2.05
CA PHE A 79 -8.07 5.22 3.29
C PHE A 79 -9.54 5.00 2.98
N SER A 80 -10.21 4.08 3.68
CA SER A 80 -11.66 4.08 3.69
C SER A 80 -12.15 5.10 4.71
N VAL A 81 -13.00 6.02 4.25
CA VAL A 81 -13.63 7.00 5.13
C VAL A 81 -14.67 6.25 5.95
N ARG A 82 -14.32 5.81 7.16
CA ARG A 82 -15.36 5.57 8.17
C ARG A 82 -15.99 6.93 8.47
N PRO A 83 -17.33 7.05 8.62
CA PRO A 83 -17.91 8.28 9.16
C PRO A 83 -17.20 8.56 10.48
N ALA A 84 -16.44 9.65 10.49
CA ALA A 84 -15.69 10.11 11.63
C ALA A 84 -16.68 10.50 12.72
N TRP A 85 -17.02 9.59 13.61
CA TRP A 85 -17.50 9.99 14.93
C TRP A 85 -16.27 10.55 15.65
N ALA A 86 -16.02 11.83 15.40
CA ALA A 86 -15.36 12.78 16.28
C ALA A 86 -14.15 12.26 17.05
N ILE A 87 -13.01 12.11 16.37
CA ILE A 87 -11.75 12.49 17.03
C ILE A 87 -11.68 14.02 16.95
N THR A 88 -12.39 14.68 17.86
CA THR A 88 -12.15 16.10 18.15
C THR A 88 -10.94 16.18 19.07
N TRP A 89 -9.89 16.86 18.62
CA TRP A 89 -8.75 17.20 19.47
C TRP A 89 -9.14 18.38 20.38
N ARG A 90 -8.84 18.25 21.67
CA ARG A 90 -8.68 19.37 22.61
C ARG A 90 -7.20 19.58 22.85
#